data_AF-A0A413YU16-F1
#
_entry.id   AF-A0A413YU16-F1
#
_cell.length_a   1.000
_cell.length_b   1.000
_cell.length_c   1.000
_cell.angle_alpha   90.00
_cell.angle_beta   90.00
_cell.angle_gamma   90.00
#
_symmetry.space_group_name_H-M   'P 1'
#
loop_
_entity.id
_entity.type
_entity.pdbx_description
1 polymer ?
#
loop_
_entity_poly.entity_id
_entity_poly.type
_entity_poly.pdbx_seq_one_letter_code
_entity_poly.pdbx_strand_id
1 'polypeptide(L)'
;MLIDKKELKSLKKAAKFLTNNKFYITLSYINGLQYERQITCNVGMFEDKLFIDFFGGNKYIYSTHEINNVFLSLKYIVIEFIDNSFIVFSSSDNNLLKIYNTLVMQYNIPSVQKDIKNFVANLNYSTISQQPINEPTEYSPSYSDKTDCSSSISNNLDAPQTKDAHIVFPDWYISICFGKSSSENYMKAVTLAKQAPQYHTQTDNGIILHQAIYSSAPQEYLAFISLYELVSTWKSSFTIINGKVIDRKIIDKLNYCYGDKCRSGDPHFCYGASYMTENPFGCHRLQVSAANNPWWSFYRRVGNNYILNQMELKKRIDSYASVYCLCPCFNYQQIIQAYNSLPIRLTQYQYNRLSASNWGLRM
;
A
#
# COMPACT_ATOMS: atom_id res chain seq x y z
N MET A 1 22.69 11.88 -7.07
CA MET A 1 23.69 11.95 -5.98
C MET A 1 23.03 11.86 -4.61
N LEU A 2 23.60 11.08 -3.66
CA LEU A 2 23.19 11.08 -2.25
C LEU A 2 23.67 12.37 -1.57
N ILE A 3 22.80 13.05 -0.84
CA ILE A 3 23.15 14.27 -0.11
C ILE A 3 22.82 14.14 1.38
N ASP A 4 23.64 14.77 2.21
CA ASP A 4 23.40 14.75 3.64
C ASP A 4 22.31 15.76 4.06
N LYS A 5 21.85 15.66 5.32
CA LYS A 5 20.78 16.52 5.86
C LYS A 5 21.19 18.01 5.92
N LYS A 6 22.48 18.30 6.10
CA LYS A 6 23.03 19.67 6.22
C LYS A 6 23.10 20.32 4.83
N GLU A 7 23.52 19.58 3.82
CA GLU A 7 23.51 19.99 2.41
C GLU A 7 22.09 20.27 1.93
N LEU A 8 21.14 19.37 2.20
CA LEU A 8 19.73 19.60 1.87
C LEU A 8 19.20 20.85 2.56
N LYS A 9 19.52 21.08 3.84
CA LYS A 9 19.07 22.27 4.58
C LYS A 9 19.65 23.56 4.00
N SER A 10 20.91 23.54 3.57
CA SER A 10 21.56 24.67 2.89
C SER A 10 20.92 24.96 1.54
N LEU A 11 20.65 23.94 0.73
CA LEU A 11 19.96 24.06 -0.55
C LEU A 11 18.53 24.59 -0.38
N LYS A 12 17.79 24.07 0.61
CA LYS A 12 16.43 24.54 0.93
C LYS A 12 16.39 26.03 1.29
N LYS A 13 17.39 26.48 2.06
CA LYS A 13 17.53 27.88 2.50
C LYS A 13 17.94 28.81 1.35
N ALA A 14 18.80 28.36 0.45
CA ALA A 14 19.26 29.13 -0.70
C ALA A 14 18.16 29.32 -1.76
N ALA A 15 17.37 28.27 -2.04
CA ALA A 15 16.43 28.25 -3.17
C ALA A 15 15.00 28.74 -2.86
N LYS A 16 14.72 29.27 -1.65
CA LYS A 16 13.33 29.49 -1.15
C LYS A 16 12.42 28.30 -1.48
N PHE A 17 12.89 27.11 -1.15
CA PHE A 17 12.41 25.81 -1.62
C PHE A 17 10.88 25.69 -1.70
N LEU A 18 10.17 26.08 -0.63
CA LEU A 18 8.72 25.92 -0.55
C LEU A 18 7.90 26.93 -1.39
N THR A 19 8.50 28.03 -1.84
CA THR A 19 7.78 29.07 -2.61
C THR A 19 8.04 28.99 -4.12
N ASN A 20 9.15 28.38 -4.54
CA ASN A 20 9.58 28.33 -5.95
C ASN A 20 9.61 26.91 -6.54
N ASN A 21 8.92 25.96 -5.93
CA ASN A 21 8.87 24.59 -6.44
C ASN A 21 7.86 24.46 -7.59
N LYS A 22 8.22 23.68 -8.61
CA LYS A 22 7.24 23.29 -9.65
C LYS A 22 6.26 22.26 -9.09
N PHE A 23 6.77 21.36 -8.25
CA PHE A 23 5.98 20.44 -7.46
C PHE A 23 6.75 19.95 -6.23
N TYR A 24 6.01 19.48 -5.23
CA TYR A 24 6.51 18.71 -4.10
C TYR A 24 5.39 17.78 -3.64
N ILE A 25 5.55 16.48 -3.92
CA ILE A 25 4.47 15.49 -3.86
C ILE A 25 4.99 14.25 -3.16
N THR A 26 4.19 13.68 -2.26
CA THR A 26 4.46 12.40 -1.64
C THR A 26 4.06 11.25 -2.57
N LEU A 27 4.98 10.33 -2.84
CA LEU A 27 4.80 9.19 -3.74
C LEU A 27 5.18 7.88 -3.04
N SER A 28 4.68 6.75 -3.58
CA SER A 28 5.22 5.43 -3.25
C SER A 28 6.44 5.14 -4.11
N TYR A 29 7.57 4.82 -3.50
CA TYR A 29 8.73 4.28 -4.17
C TYR A 29 8.55 2.78 -4.40
N ILE A 30 8.90 2.33 -5.60
CA ILE A 30 8.68 0.95 -6.05
C ILE A 30 10.01 0.23 -6.25
N ASN A 31 10.96 0.82 -6.98
CA ASN A 31 12.24 0.19 -7.32
C ASN A 31 13.26 1.21 -7.86
N GLY A 32 14.54 0.82 -7.95
CA GLY A 32 15.57 1.52 -8.71
C GLY A 32 16.79 2.01 -7.92
N LEU A 33 16.68 2.13 -6.60
CA LEU A 33 17.74 2.50 -5.67
C LEU A 33 18.13 1.28 -4.82
N GLN A 34 19.33 0.76 -5.06
CA GLN A 34 19.83 -0.53 -4.57
C GLN A 34 19.81 -0.70 -3.03
N TYR A 35 19.87 0.41 -2.28
CA TYR A 35 19.93 0.40 -0.81
C TYR A 35 18.70 1.01 -0.15
N GLU A 36 17.70 1.41 -0.92
CA GLU A 36 16.52 2.06 -0.39
C GLU A 36 15.43 1.06 -0.05
N ARG A 37 15.16 0.92 1.25
CA ARG A 37 14.11 0.02 1.77
C ARG A 37 12.80 0.75 2.07
N GLN A 38 12.81 2.08 1.98
CA GLN A 38 11.64 2.89 2.27
C GLN A 38 10.73 2.99 1.05
N ILE A 39 9.45 2.68 1.24
CA ILE A 39 8.46 2.63 0.15
C ILE A 39 7.71 3.95 -0.03
N THR A 40 8.06 5.01 0.71
CA THR A 40 7.53 6.37 0.53
C THR A 40 8.66 7.39 0.46
N CYS A 41 8.48 8.38 -0.40
CA CYS A 41 9.33 9.55 -0.44
C CYS A 41 8.55 10.80 -0.86
N ASN A 42 9.07 11.97 -0.53
CA ASN A 42 8.65 13.20 -1.19
C ASN A 42 9.51 13.42 -2.41
N VAL A 43 8.89 13.64 -3.55
CA VAL A 43 9.57 14.02 -4.78
C VAL A 43 9.21 15.44 -5.13
N GLY A 44 10.20 16.25 -5.41
CA GLY A 44 9.97 17.64 -5.79
C GLY A 44 10.96 18.14 -6.81
N MET A 45 10.55 19.19 -7.51
CA MET A 45 11.36 19.84 -8.52
C MET A 45 11.62 21.29 -8.10
N PHE A 46 12.90 21.62 -7.96
CA PHE A 46 13.37 22.92 -7.51
C PHE A 46 14.48 23.38 -8.44
N GLU A 47 14.28 24.54 -9.08
CA GLU A 47 15.15 25.00 -10.16
C GLU A 47 15.30 23.93 -11.25
N ASP A 48 16.50 23.43 -11.53
CA ASP A 48 16.79 22.37 -12.49
C ASP A 48 17.10 21.02 -11.82
N LYS A 49 16.67 20.83 -10.57
CA LYS A 49 16.99 19.64 -9.77
C LYS A 49 15.75 18.91 -9.28
N LEU A 50 15.74 17.61 -9.54
CA LEU A 50 14.81 16.62 -9.00
C LEU A 50 15.33 16.15 -7.65
N PHE A 51 14.52 16.35 -6.61
CA PHE A 51 14.80 15.94 -5.25
C PHE A 51 13.91 14.77 -4.86
N ILE A 52 14.50 13.81 -4.16
CA ILE A 52 13.81 12.64 -3.61
C ILE A 52 14.23 12.53 -2.14
N ASP A 53 13.27 12.72 -1.24
CA ASP A 53 13.48 12.70 0.20
C ASP A 53 12.71 11.51 0.80
N PHE A 54 13.44 10.46 1.13
CA PHE A 54 12.90 9.27 1.80
C PHE A 54 12.71 9.58 3.30
N PHE A 55 11.53 9.22 3.83
CA PHE A 55 11.12 9.57 5.19
C PHE A 55 12.01 8.90 6.25
N GLY A 56 12.93 9.69 6.83
CA GLY A 56 13.91 9.15 7.79
C GLY A 56 15.01 8.32 7.14
N GLY A 57 15.13 8.41 5.81
CA GLY A 57 16.13 7.71 5.02
C GLY A 57 17.01 8.66 4.22
N ASN A 58 17.58 8.10 3.16
CA ASN A 58 18.49 8.78 2.26
C ASN A 58 17.81 9.90 1.48
N LYS A 59 18.60 10.90 1.09
CA LYS A 59 18.13 12.01 0.25
C LYS A 59 18.92 12.01 -1.03
N TYR A 60 18.20 12.08 -2.14
CA TYR A 60 18.80 12.09 -3.45
C TYR A 60 18.45 13.38 -4.16
N ILE A 61 19.44 13.89 -4.89
CA ILE A 61 19.28 15.02 -5.80
C ILE A 61 19.86 14.64 -7.15
N TYR A 62 19.15 14.99 -8.20
CA TYR A 62 19.56 14.78 -9.58
C TYR A 62 19.27 16.06 -10.36
N SER A 63 20.24 16.58 -11.10
CA SER A 63 20.00 17.60 -12.12
C SER A 63 19.16 17.00 -13.24
N THR A 64 18.34 17.81 -13.90
CA THR A 64 17.62 17.39 -15.10
C THR A 64 18.55 16.95 -16.22
N HIS A 65 19.79 17.45 -16.23
CA HIS A 65 20.81 17.01 -17.18
C HIS A 65 21.30 15.58 -16.91
N GLU A 66 21.02 15.00 -15.74
CA GLU A 66 21.34 13.61 -15.43
C GLU A 66 20.19 12.65 -15.82
N ILE A 67 19.03 13.18 -16.20
CA ILE A 67 17.84 12.40 -16.56
C ILE A 67 17.84 12.13 -18.07
N ASN A 68 17.85 10.85 -18.43
CA ASN A 68 17.91 10.39 -19.81
C ASN A 68 16.51 10.18 -20.42
N ASN A 69 15.56 9.67 -19.64
CA ASN A 69 14.21 9.37 -20.13
C ASN A 69 13.18 9.38 -19.00
N VAL A 70 11.96 9.81 -19.28
CA VAL A 70 10.82 9.75 -18.34
C VAL A 70 9.59 9.26 -19.07
N PHE A 71 8.91 8.22 -18.57
CA PHE A 71 7.67 7.74 -19.17
C PHE A 71 6.66 7.27 -18.13
N LEU A 72 5.38 7.31 -18.51
CA LEU A 72 4.26 6.78 -17.73
C LEU A 72 3.92 5.37 -18.22
N SER A 73 3.59 4.48 -17.28
CA SER A 73 3.04 3.17 -17.62
C SER A 73 2.11 2.68 -16.52
N LEU A 74 0.85 2.41 -16.86
CA LEU A 74 -0.19 2.03 -15.90
C LEU A 74 -0.28 3.06 -14.75
N LYS A 75 0.02 2.63 -13.52
CA LYS A 75 0.02 3.44 -12.29
C LYS A 75 1.41 3.89 -11.86
N TYR A 76 2.37 3.87 -12.78
CA TYR A 76 3.77 4.13 -12.52
C TYR A 76 4.33 5.26 -13.39
N ILE A 77 5.30 5.96 -12.82
CA ILE A 77 6.24 6.80 -13.56
C ILE A 77 7.63 6.20 -13.39
N VAL A 78 8.36 6.13 -14.49
CA VAL A 78 9.76 5.68 -14.53
C VAL A 78 10.62 6.86 -14.93
N ILE A 79 11.70 7.07 -14.19
CA ILE A 79 12.71 8.10 -14.46
C ILE A 79 14.04 7.35 -14.64
N GLU A 80 14.59 7.39 -15.83
CA GLU A 80 15.88 6.78 -16.18
C GLU A 80 16.95 7.87 -16.22
N PHE A 81 18.15 7.53 -15.73
CA PHE A 81 19.30 8.42 -15.68
C PHE A 81 20.33 8.02 -16.72
N ILE A 82 21.28 8.92 -16.98
CA ILE A 82 22.32 8.72 -18.00
C ILE A 82 23.26 7.55 -17.65
N ASP A 83 23.43 7.26 -16.37
CA ASP A 83 24.24 6.13 -15.88
C ASP A 83 23.54 4.75 -15.99
N ASN A 84 22.41 4.69 -16.70
CA ASN A 84 21.52 3.53 -16.82
C ASN A 84 20.83 3.11 -15.52
N SER A 85 20.97 3.88 -14.43
CA SER A 85 20.09 3.71 -13.27
C SER A 85 18.70 4.22 -13.59
N PHE A 86 17.72 3.80 -12.80
CA PHE A 86 16.34 4.24 -12.95
C PHE A 86 15.67 4.32 -11.59
N ILE A 87 14.53 5.00 -11.52
CA ILE A 87 13.66 5.01 -10.34
C ILE A 87 12.21 4.86 -10.80
N VAL A 88 11.47 4.03 -10.06
CA VAL A 88 10.04 3.79 -10.30
C VAL A 88 9.23 4.32 -9.11
N PHE A 89 8.24 5.15 -9.41
CA PHE A 89 7.26 5.63 -8.42
C PHE A 89 5.84 5.24 -8.80
N SER A 90 4.95 5.20 -7.81
CA SER A 90 3.50 5.06 -7.98
C SER A 90 2.74 6.09 -7.14
N SER A 91 1.64 6.62 -7.68
CA SER A 91 0.74 7.56 -7.01
C SER A 91 -0.59 7.64 -7.77
N SER A 92 -1.44 8.62 -7.45
CA SER A 92 -2.62 8.95 -8.25
C SER A 92 -2.24 9.52 -9.62
N ASP A 93 -3.10 9.30 -10.62
CA ASP A 93 -2.87 9.76 -12.00
C ASP A 93 -2.55 11.27 -12.06
N ASN A 94 -3.27 12.09 -11.29
CA ASN A 94 -3.04 13.53 -11.23
C ASN A 94 -1.63 13.89 -10.73
N ASN A 95 -1.11 13.15 -9.74
CA ASN A 95 0.23 13.38 -9.20
C ASN A 95 1.30 12.94 -10.20
N LEU A 96 1.14 11.76 -10.80
CA LEU A 96 2.08 11.24 -11.79
C LEU A 96 2.13 12.13 -13.04
N LEU A 97 0.96 12.59 -13.51
CA LEU A 97 0.85 13.49 -14.65
C LEU A 97 1.49 14.85 -14.36
N LYS A 98 1.35 15.38 -13.14
CA LYS A 98 2.02 16.63 -12.74
C LYS A 98 3.54 16.50 -12.81
N ILE A 99 4.10 15.39 -12.35
CA ILE A 99 5.54 15.12 -12.40
C ILE A 99 5.99 14.96 -13.84
N TYR A 100 5.31 14.10 -14.60
CA TYR A 100 5.60 13.84 -16.01
C TYR A 100 5.57 15.12 -16.84
N ASN A 101 4.50 15.91 -16.77
CA ASN A 101 4.39 17.16 -17.51
C ASN A 101 5.46 18.17 -17.10
N THR A 102 5.85 18.20 -15.84
CA THR A 102 6.95 19.07 -15.42
C THR A 102 8.25 18.64 -16.09
N LEU A 103 8.65 17.37 -15.95
CA LEU A 103 9.92 16.87 -16.47
C LEU A 103 9.98 16.91 -18.01
N VAL A 104 8.95 16.42 -18.69
CA VAL A 104 8.94 16.30 -20.15
C VAL A 104 8.65 17.64 -20.82
N MET A 105 7.64 18.39 -20.36
CA MET A 105 7.20 19.60 -21.08
C MET A 105 7.94 20.87 -20.64
N GLN A 106 8.38 20.98 -19.38
CA GLN A 106 9.07 22.19 -18.91
C GLN A 106 10.59 22.06 -19.00
N TYR A 107 11.13 20.87 -18.77
CA TYR A 107 12.58 20.61 -18.83
C TYR A 107 13.02 19.86 -20.09
N ASN A 108 12.09 19.61 -21.03
CA ASN A 108 12.36 18.96 -22.32
C ASN A 108 13.08 17.60 -22.19
N ILE A 109 12.79 16.86 -21.11
CA ILE A 109 13.35 15.51 -20.92
C ILE A 109 12.69 14.55 -21.93
N PRO A 110 13.46 13.68 -22.61
CA PRO A 110 12.89 12.69 -23.52
C PRO A 110 11.85 11.79 -22.86
N SER A 111 10.85 11.37 -23.63
CA SER A 111 9.83 10.42 -23.21
C SER A 111 9.63 9.34 -24.26
N VAL A 112 10.48 8.32 -24.21
CA VAL A 112 10.41 7.10 -24.99
C VAL A 112 9.72 6.02 -24.16
N GLN A 113 8.59 5.51 -24.66
CA GLN A 113 7.84 4.46 -23.99
C GLN A 113 8.62 3.13 -23.98
N LYS A 114 8.68 2.46 -22.83
CA LYS A 114 9.30 1.14 -22.66
C LYS A 114 8.39 0.19 -21.88
N ASP A 115 8.66 -1.12 -21.97
CA ASP A 115 7.92 -2.12 -21.20
C ASP A 115 8.26 -1.99 -19.70
N ILE A 116 7.25 -1.74 -18.88
CA ILE A 116 7.35 -1.57 -17.43
C ILE A 116 7.87 -2.82 -16.71
N LYS A 117 7.69 -4.00 -17.30
CA LYS A 117 8.18 -5.27 -16.74
C LYS A 117 9.69 -5.25 -16.50
N ASN A 118 10.44 -4.52 -17.33
CA ASN A 118 11.89 -4.40 -17.21
C ASN A 118 12.33 -3.59 -15.97
N PHE A 119 11.44 -2.79 -15.38
CA PHE A 119 11.77 -1.87 -14.27
C PHE A 119 11.17 -2.32 -12.93
N VAL A 120 10.21 -3.24 -12.97
CA VAL A 120 9.44 -3.70 -11.79
C VAL A 120 9.73 -5.19 -11.49
N ALA A 121 10.66 -5.82 -12.22
CA ALA A 121 11.07 -7.22 -12.06
C ALA A 121 11.77 -7.47 -10.71
N ASN A 122 10.95 -7.60 -9.67
CA ASN A 122 11.11 -8.31 -8.39
C ASN A 122 9.94 -8.03 -7.43
N LEU A 123 8.78 -7.59 -7.94
CA LEU A 123 7.53 -7.86 -7.23
C LEU A 123 7.24 -9.36 -7.40
N ASN A 124 7.50 -10.16 -6.37
CA ASN A 124 7.05 -11.55 -6.32
C ASN A 124 5.59 -11.62 -6.77
N TYR A 125 5.40 -12.23 -7.94
CA TYR A 125 4.11 -12.49 -8.53
C TYR A 125 3.37 -13.48 -7.63
N SER A 126 2.45 -12.97 -6.81
CA SER A 126 1.28 -13.75 -6.43
C SER A 126 0.03 -12.89 -6.55
N THR A 127 -0.16 -12.27 -7.72
CA THR A 127 -1.46 -11.95 -8.35
C THR A 127 -1.23 -11.22 -9.67
N ILE A 128 -1.46 -11.91 -10.80
CA ILE A 128 -2.38 -11.52 -11.88
C ILE A 128 -2.25 -12.59 -12.97
N SER A 129 -3.35 -13.34 -13.09
CA SER A 129 -3.70 -14.15 -14.25
C SER A 129 -3.69 -13.27 -15.51
N GLN A 130 -2.77 -13.56 -16.43
CA GLN A 130 -3.01 -13.32 -17.85
C GLN A 130 -3.23 -14.68 -18.51
N GLN A 131 -4.45 -14.91 -18.97
CA GLN A 131 -4.69 -15.90 -20.02
C GLN A 131 -4.08 -15.40 -21.33
N PRO A 132 -3.45 -16.28 -22.12
CA PRO A 132 -3.46 -16.17 -23.57
C PRO A 132 -4.48 -17.16 -24.16
N ILE A 133 -5.19 -16.74 -25.21
CA ILE A 133 -6.03 -17.58 -26.05
C ILE A 133 -5.24 -17.95 -27.31
N ASN A 134 -5.20 -19.27 -27.58
CA ASN A 134 -4.94 -20.02 -28.82
C ASN A 134 -3.49 -20.06 -29.38
N GLU A 135 -2.91 -21.19 -29.82
CA GLU A 135 -3.40 -22.55 -30.14
C GLU A 135 -2.20 -23.56 -30.27
N PRO A 136 -2.38 -24.85 -30.64
CA PRO A 136 -1.80 -26.01 -29.94
C PRO A 136 -0.43 -26.46 -30.49
N THR A 137 0.36 -27.14 -29.65
CA THR A 137 1.29 -28.19 -30.13
C THR A 137 1.68 -29.15 -29.01
N GLU A 138 1.74 -30.42 -29.40
CA GLU A 138 2.00 -31.61 -28.61
C GLU A 138 3.40 -31.63 -27.95
N TYR A 139 3.50 -32.25 -26.77
CA TYR A 139 4.38 -33.39 -26.45
C TYR A 139 4.68 -33.46 -24.94
N SER A 140 4.72 -34.68 -24.40
CA SER A 140 4.82 -35.02 -22.97
C SER A 140 6.30 -35.24 -22.52
N PRO A 141 6.61 -35.84 -21.35
CA PRO A 141 7.18 -35.16 -20.18
C PRO A 141 8.58 -35.69 -19.78
N SER A 142 9.30 -35.01 -18.87
CA SER A 142 10.29 -35.68 -18.00
C SER A 142 10.57 -34.93 -16.69
N TYR A 143 10.87 -35.75 -15.67
CA TYR A 143 11.04 -35.49 -14.24
C TYR A 143 12.44 -35.00 -13.84
N SER A 144 12.57 -34.71 -12.53
CA SER A 144 13.78 -34.65 -11.68
C SER A 144 14.52 -33.30 -11.67
N ASP A 145 15.13 -32.81 -10.59
CA ASP A 145 15.26 -33.26 -9.21
C ASP A 145 15.72 -32.07 -8.35
N LYS A 146 15.66 -32.25 -7.03
CA LYS A 146 16.15 -31.39 -5.95
C LYS A 146 17.59 -30.89 -6.12
N THR A 147 17.89 -29.73 -5.53
CA THR A 147 19.01 -29.56 -4.56
C THR A 147 18.99 -28.20 -3.88
N ASP A 148 18.99 -28.23 -2.55
CA ASP A 148 19.47 -27.17 -1.66
C ASP A 148 20.94 -26.84 -1.94
N CYS A 149 21.36 -25.60 -1.67
CA CYS A 149 22.39 -25.34 -0.64
C CYS A 149 22.69 -23.86 -0.46
N SER A 150 22.78 -23.52 0.82
CA SER A 150 23.37 -22.34 1.43
C SER A 150 24.80 -22.05 0.93
N SER A 151 25.17 -20.77 0.88
CA SER A 151 26.51 -20.34 1.33
C SER A 151 26.56 -18.83 1.59
N SER A 152 26.89 -18.52 2.84
CA SER A 152 27.36 -17.25 3.37
C SER A 152 28.68 -16.79 2.75
N ILE A 153 28.81 -15.49 2.43
CA ILE A 153 30.10 -14.79 2.40
C ILE A 153 29.93 -13.42 3.08
N SER A 154 30.59 -13.30 4.22
CA SER A 154 30.92 -12.08 4.94
C SER A 154 31.96 -11.25 4.19
N ASN A 155 31.82 -9.92 4.20
CA ASN A 155 32.95 -8.99 4.17
C ASN A 155 32.54 -7.68 4.86
N ASN A 156 33.19 -7.41 5.99
CA ASN A 156 33.19 -6.12 6.68
C ASN A 156 34.15 -5.16 5.95
N LEU A 157 33.73 -3.92 5.76
CA LEU A 157 34.60 -2.76 5.62
C LEU A 157 33.94 -1.59 6.36
N ASP A 158 34.58 -1.18 7.44
CA ASP A 158 34.17 -0.12 8.35
C ASP A 158 34.24 1.27 7.68
N ALA A 159 33.13 1.99 7.75
CA ALA A 159 33.08 3.45 7.73
C ALA A 159 32.10 3.91 8.83
N PRO A 160 32.37 5.04 9.51
CA PRO A 160 31.75 5.36 10.79
C PRO A 160 30.26 5.68 10.63
N GLN A 161 29.42 4.69 10.93
CA GLN A 161 27.97 4.87 10.96
C GLN A 161 27.58 5.73 12.16
N THR A 162 27.00 6.90 11.87
CA THR A 162 26.14 7.59 12.81
C THR A 162 25.09 6.60 13.32
N LYS A 163 24.83 6.60 14.64
CA LYS A 163 23.79 5.77 15.28
C LYS A 163 22.40 6.18 14.78
N ASP A 164 22.07 5.83 13.55
CA ASP A 164 20.70 5.78 13.07
C ASP A 164 20.13 4.47 13.62
N ALA A 165 19.29 4.60 14.65
CA ALA A 165 18.54 3.47 15.17
C ALA A 165 17.79 2.82 14.01
N HIS A 166 18.21 1.62 13.63
CA HIS A 166 17.67 0.90 12.49
C HIS A 166 16.16 0.71 12.72
N ILE A 167 15.34 1.44 11.98
CA ILE A 167 13.87 1.37 12.11
C ILE A 167 13.44 0.00 11.57
N VAL A 168 12.93 -0.86 12.45
CA VAL A 168 12.42 -2.18 12.06
C VAL A 168 10.92 -2.05 11.88
N PHE A 169 10.48 -1.92 10.63
CA PHE A 169 9.06 -1.91 10.31
C PHE A 169 8.50 -3.34 10.33
N PRO A 170 7.36 -3.58 11.00
CA PRO A 170 6.66 -4.86 10.89
C PRO A 170 6.02 -5.02 9.50
N ASP A 171 5.63 -6.27 9.15
CA ASP A 171 5.01 -6.63 7.86
C ASP A 171 3.80 -5.75 7.51
N TRP A 172 3.07 -5.34 8.54
CA TRP A 172 2.03 -4.32 8.44
C TRP A 172 2.24 -3.27 9.53
N TYR A 173 2.27 -2.00 9.14
CA TYR A 173 2.36 -0.87 10.06
C TYR A 173 1.46 0.28 9.65
N ILE A 174 1.07 1.05 10.67
CA ILE A 174 0.41 2.33 10.54
C ILE A 174 1.18 3.39 11.31
N SER A 175 1.33 4.55 10.72
CA SER A 175 2.02 5.68 11.33
C SER A 175 1.19 6.94 11.23
N ILE A 176 1.21 7.73 12.30
CA ILE A 176 0.61 9.06 12.30
C ILE A 176 1.69 10.11 12.49
N CYS A 177 1.68 11.09 11.60
CA CYS A 177 2.56 12.23 11.65
C CYS A 177 1.76 13.47 12.00
N PHE A 178 2.32 14.36 12.83
CA PHE A 178 1.72 15.67 13.10
C PHE A 178 2.77 16.69 13.54
N GLY A 179 2.61 17.93 13.09
CA GLY A 179 3.48 19.04 13.50
C GLY A 179 3.01 19.72 14.79
N LYS A 180 3.73 20.77 15.20
CA LYS A 180 3.26 21.68 16.24
C LYS A 180 1.86 22.22 15.93
N SER A 181 0.99 22.26 16.93
CA SER A 181 -0.39 22.75 16.84
C SER A 181 -0.66 23.76 17.96
N SER A 182 -1.59 24.70 17.72
CA SER A 182 -2.11 25.61 18.75
C SER A 182 -3.22 24.97 19.59
N SER A 183 -3.65 23.75 19.27
CA SER A 183 -4.66 23.01 20.03
C SER A 183 -4.18 22.76 21.46
N GLU A 184 -5.09 22.90 22.43
CA GLU A 184 -4.86 22.53 23.83
C GLU A 184 -4.47 21.04 23.99
N ASN A 185 -4.91 20.19 23.06
CA ASN A 185 -4.55 18.77 23.03
C ASN A 185 -3.12 18.49 22.56
N TYR A 186 -2.35 19.52 22.17
CA TYR A 186 -1.00 19.34 21.62
C TYR A 186 -0.08 18.54 22.55
N MET A 187 0.04 18.96 23.80
CA MET A 187 0.91 18.28 24.76
C MET A 187 0.44 16.85 25.05
N LYS A 188 -0.87 16.62 25.10
CA LYS A 188 -1.45 15.29 25.28
C LYS A 188 -1.10 14.37 24.09
N ALA A 189 -1.24 14.86 22.86
CA ALA A 189 -0.89 14.11 21.66
C ALA A 189 0.60 13.77 21.59
N VAL A 190 1.48 14.71 21.95
CA VAL A 190 2.94 14.45 22.01
C VAL A 190 3.27 13.38 23.04
N THR A 191 2.63 13.41 24.22
CA THR A 191 2.81 12.38 25.25
C THR A 191 2.38 11.01 24.75
N LEU A 192 1.19 10.90 24.13
CA LEU A 192 0.73 9.64 23.55
C LEU A 192 1.63 9.14 22.41
N ALA A 193 2.11 10.04 21.55
CA ALA A 193 3.01 9.69 20.46
C ALA A 193 4.34 9.12 20.96
N LYS A 194 4.90 9.67 22.04
CA LYS A 194 6.14 9.16 22.66
C LYS A 194 5.99 7.80 23.32
N GLN A 195 4.76 7.36 23.59
CA GLN A 195 4.45 6.04 24.14
C GLN A 195 4.24 4.99 23.04
N ALA A 196 4.26 5.38 21.76
CA ALA A 196 4.15 4.45 20.66
C ALA A 196 5.32 3.45 20.65
N PRO A 197 5.12 2.23 20.11
CA PRO A 197 6.19 1.23 19.96
C PRO A 197 7.44 1.80 19.30
N GLN A 198 7.26 2.66 18.31
CA GLN A 198 8.34 3.46 17.73
C GLN A 198 7.88 4.90 17.57
N TYR A 199 8.77 5.82 17.95
CA TYR A 199 8.53 7.24 17.90
C TYR A 199 9.76 7.97 17.40
N HIS A 200 9.55 8.86 16.44
CA HIS A 200 10.59 9.67 15.84
C HIS A 200 10.18 11.14 15.81
N THR A 201 11.18 12.01 15.83
CA THR A 201 11.00 13.42 15.54
C THR A 201 11.86 13.82 14.37
N GLN A 202 11.30 14.68 13.52
CA GLN A 202 12.05 15.32 12.46
C GLN A 202 11.88 16.82 12.60
N THR A 203 12.97 17.56 12.50
CA THR A 203 12.93 19.03 12.45
C THR A 203 13.21 19.46 11.02
N ASP A 204 12.20 20.01 10.34
CA ASP A 204 12.36 20.65 9.04
C ASP A 204 12.08 22.15 9.18
N ASN A 205 13.03 23.01 8.80
CA ASN A 205 12.93 24.48 8.93
C ASN A 205 12.51 25.00 10.32
N GLY A 206 12.90 24.32 11.40
CA GLY A 206 12.55 24.69 12.78
C GLY A 206 11.16 24.22 13.24
N ILE A 207 10.40 23.56 12.36
CA ILE A 207 9.13 22.91 12.67
C ILE A 207 9.41 21.46 13.06
N ILE A 208 8.98 21.08 14.26
CA ILE A 208 9.06 19.70 14.73
C ILE A 208 7.87 18.93 14.19
N LEU A 209 8.15 17.84 13.49
CA LEU A 209 7.21 16.82 13.06
C LEU A 209 7.38 15.60 13.96
N HIS A 210 6.29 15.22 14.63
CA HIS A 210 6.18 14.02 15.43
C HIS A 210 5.71 12.88 14.55
N GLN A 211 6.32 11.71 14.68
CA GLN A 211 5.90 10.50 14.01
C GLN A 211 5.80 9.36 15.03
N ALA A 212 4.62 8.77 15.14
CA ALA A 212 4.39 7.56 15.91
C ALA A 212 4.07 6.40 14.96
N ILE A 213 4.61 5.21 15.21
CA ILE A 213 4.45 4.02 14.37
C ILE A 213 3.95 2.87 15.25
N TYR A 214 2.95 2.15 14.73
CA TYR A 214 2.24 1.07 15.40
C TYR A 214 2.11 -0.12 14.43
N SER A 215 2.07 -1.34 14.97
CA SER A 215 1.79 -2.56 14.21
C SER A 215 0.29 -2.86 14.12
N SER A 216 -0.04 -4.01 13.55
CA SER A 216 -1.39 -4.55 13.53
C SER A 216 -1.85 -5.12 14.89
N ALA A 217 -0.97 -5.23 15.90
CA ALA A 217 -1.33 -5.79 17.19
C ALA A 217 -2.50 -5.00 17.84
N PRO A 218 -3.51 -5.65 18.43
CA PRO A 218 -4.72 -4.96 18.90
C PRO A 218 -4.47 -3.78 19.83
N GLN A 219 -3.57 -3.94 20.81
CA GLN A 219 -3.26 -2.87 21.77
C GLN A 219 -2.56 -1.68 21.11
N GLU A 220 -1.65 -1.95 20.18
CA GLU A 220 -0.96 -0.89 19.43
C GLU A 220 -1.90 -0.15 18.49
N TYR A 221 -2.80 -0.88 17.80
CA TYR A 221 -3.78 -0.26 16.92
C TYR A 221 -4.80 0.60 17.69
N LEU A 222 -5.21 0.18 18.88
CA LEU A 222 -6.08 0.99 19.74
C LEU A 222 -5.36 2.24 20.27
N ALA A 223 -4.08 2.13 20.62
CA ALA A 223 -3.25 3.29 20.96
C ALA A 223 -3.11 4.27 19.79
N PHE A 224 -2.94 3.76 18.56
CA PHE A 224 -2.99 4.56 17.34
C PHE A 224 -4.32 5.31 17.22
N ILE A 225 -5.47 4.65 17.40
CA ILE A 225 -6.79 5.29 17.35
C ILE A 225 -6.88 6.43 18.36
N SER A 226 -6.45 6.20 19.61
CA SER A 226 -6.48 7.23 20.66
C SER A 226 -5.66 8.47 20.29
N LEU A 227 -4.50 8.30 19.66
CA LEU A 227 -3.71 9.43 19.16
C LEU A 227 -4.36 10.09 17.94
N TYR A 228 -4.87 9.29 17.00
CA TYR A 228 -5.52 9.75 15.78
C TYR A 228 -6.74 10.62 16.07
N GLU A 229 -7.57 10.27 17.04
CA GLU A 229 -8.74 11.05 17.44
C GLU A 229 -8.36 12.47 17.90
N LEU A 230 -7.19 12.66 18.51
CA LEU A 230 -6.72 13.98 18.94
C LEU A 230 -6.21 14.85 17.79
N VAL A 231 -5.53 14.24 16.81
CA VAL A 231 -4.73 15.00 15.82
C VAL A 231 -5.31 14.96 14.40
N SER A 232 -6.27 14.09 14.09
CA SER A 232 -6.78 13.88 12.72
C SER A 232 -7.38 15.12 12.05
N THR A 233 -7.81 16.11 12.83
CA THR A 233 -8.35 17.40 12.34
C THR A 233 -7.27 18.46 12.13
N TRP A 234 -6.04 18.23 12.56
CA TRP A 234 -4.97 19.20 12.43
C TRP A 234 -4.46 19.25 10.98
N LYS A 235 -4.22 20.45 10.46
CA LYS A 235 -3.72 20.65 9.09
C LYS A 235 -2.37 19.97 8.83
N SER A 236 -1.57 19.80 9.87
CA SER A 236 -0.24 19.19 9.80
C SER A 236 -0.26 17.67 9.96
N SER A 237 -1.44 17.07 10.17
CA SER A 237 -1.54 15.62 10.40
C SER A 237 -1.77 14.84 9.12
N PHE A 238 -1.11 13.69 9.03
CA PHE A 238 -1.31 12.72 7.96
C PHE A 238 -0.98 11.32 8.47
N THR A 239 -1.62 10.31 7.87
CA THR A 239 -1.45 8.91 8.26
C THR A 239 -0.79 8.14 7.12
N ILE A 240 0.09 7.22 7.47
CA ILE A 240 0.81 6.34 6.54
C ILE A 240 0.47 4.90 6.89
N ILE A 241 0.09 4.07 5.92
CA ILE A 241 0.01 2.61 6.07
C ILE A 241 0.97 2.00 5.06
N ASN A 242 1.87 1.13 5.52
CA ASN A 242 2.87 0.45 4.67
C ASN A 242 3.48 1.43 3.66
N GLY A 243 3.96 2.56 4.19
CA GLY A 243 4.62 3.62 3.44
C GLY A 243 3.77 4.22 2.31
N LYS A 244 2.46 4.33 2.50
CA LYS A 244 1.58 5.13 1.64
C LYS A 244 0.83 6.10 2.50
N VAL A 245 0.83 7.39 2.13
CA VAL A 245 -0.05 8.37 2.77
C VAL A 245 -1.48 8.00 2.42
N ILE A 246 -2.32 7.80 3.44
CA ILE A 246 -3.68 7.34 3.29
C ILE A 246 -4.65 8.49 3.58
N ASP A 247 -5.68 8.59 2.75
CA ASP A 247 -6.75 9.56 2.95
C ASP A 247 -7.51 9.31 4.26
N ARG A 248 -7.88 10.40 4.92
CA ARG A 248 -8.59 10.38 6.20
C ARG A 248 -9.86 9.52 6.16
N LYS A 249 -10.66 9.58 5.09
CA LYS A 249 -11.90 8.80 4.98
C LYS A 249 -11.66 7.30 4.97
N ILE A 250 -10.51 6.87 4.44
CA ILE A 250 -10.13 5.45 4.44
C ILE A 250 -9.69 5.05 5.85
N ILE A 251 -8.89 5.88 6.51
CA ILE A 251 -8.48 5.65 7.91
C ILE A 251 -9.69 5.60 8.85
N ASP A 252 -10.65 6.52 8.71
CA ASP A 252 -11.86 6.54 9.54
C ASP A 252 -12.67 5.24 9.38
N LYS A 253 -12.82 4.72 8.15
CA LYS A 253 -13.46 3.43 7.89
C LYS A 253 -12.67 2.26 8.47
N LEU A 254 -11.36 2.31 8.39
CA LEU A 254 -10.47 1.28 8.95
C LEU A 254 -10.53 1.30 10.49
N ASN A 255 -10.48 2.47 11.11
CA ASN A 255 -10.58 2.65 12.55
C ASN A 255 -11.90 2.14 13.10
N TYR A 256 -12.99 2.39 12.38
CA TYR A 256 -14.28 1.83 12.73
C TYR A 256 -14.24 0.29 12.68
N CYS A 257 -13.88 -0.30 11.54
CA CYS A 257 -13.97 -1.76 11.36
C CYS A 257 -12.89 -2.53 12.14
N TYR A 258 -11.61 -2.21 11.94
CA TYR A 258 -10.49 -2.90 12.58
C TYR A 258 -10.35 -2.53 14.05
N GLY A 259 -10.70 -1.30 14.43
CA GLY A 259 -10.78 -0.91 15.84
C GLY A 259 -11.82 -1.72 16.59
N ASP A 260 -13.02 -1.91 16.02
CA ASP A 260 -14.05 -2.76 16.64
C ASP A 260 -13.62 -4.22 16.75
N LYS A 261 -12.91 -4.76 15.75
CA LYS A 261 -12.27 -6.08 15.84
C LYS A 261 -11.30 -6.15 17.03
N CYS A 262 -10.44 -5.14 17.18
CA CYS A 262 -9.45 -5.10 18.24
C CYS A 262 -10.10 -5.03 19.63
N ARG A 263 -11.24 -4.33 19.74
CA ARG A 263 -12.02 -4.24 21.00
C ARG A 263 -12.82 -5.50 21.30
N SER A 264 -13.38 -6.16 20.29
CA SER A 264 -14.25 -7.32 20.49
C SER A 264 -13.48 -8.56 20.93
N GLY A 265 -12.23 -8.71 20.46
CA GLY A 265 -11.44 -9.93 20.68
C GLY A 265 -12.00 -11.16 19.97
N ASP A 266 -13.04 -11.01 19.13
CA ASP A 266 -13.68 -12.13 18.44
C ASP A 266 -12.84 -12.57 17.23
N PRO A 267 -12.33 -13.82 17.21
CA PRO A 267 -11.57 -14.34 16.08
C PRO A 267 -12.41 -14.47 14.80
N HIS A 268 -13.75 -14.51 14.89
CA HIS A 268 -14.66 -14.63 13.75
C HIS A 268 -15.18 -13.28 13.24
N PHE A 269 -14.79 -12.16 13.85
CA PHE A 269 -15.29 -10.83 13.50
C PHE A 269 -15.17 -10.52 12.01
N CYS A 270 -14.08 -10.94 11.36
CA CYS A 270 -13.87 -10.73 9.92
C CYS A 270 -14.87 -11.50 9.05
N TYR A 271 -15.38 -12.64 9.51
CA TYR A 271 -16.43 -13.40 8.84
C TYR A 271 -17.81 -12.79 9.09
N GLY A 272 -18.02 -12.08 10.20
CA GLY A 272 -19.24 -11.32 10.46
C GLY A 272 -19.14 -10.54 11.77
N ALA A 273 -19.47 -9.24 11.75
CA ALA A 273 -19.61 -8.46 12.98
C ALA A 273 -20.99 -8.70 13.66
N SER A 274 -21.91 -9.33 12.93
CA SER A 274 -23.24 -9.74 13.37
C SER A 274 -23.80 -10.75 12.37
N TYR A 275 -24.91 -11.41 12.73
CA TYR A 275 -25.62 -12.33 11.84
C TYR A 275 -26.01 -11.70 10.48
N MET A 276 -26.17 -10.37 10.40
CA MET A 276 -26.53 -9.68 9.16
C MET A 276 -25.36 -9.55 8.18
N THR A 277 -24.14 -9.51 8.70
CA THR A 277 -22.90 -9.28 7.93
C THR A 277 -22.07 -10.55 7.74
N GLU A 278 -22.55 -11.66 8.30
CA GLU A 278 -21.88 -12.94 8.24
C GLU A 278 -21.74 -13.44 6.78
N ASN A 279 -20.58 -14.02 6.46
CA ASN A 279 -20.22 -14.54 5.15
C ASN A 279 -19.03 -15.53 5.23
N PRO A 280 -18.85 -16.41 4.23
CA PRO A 280 -17.78 -17.41 4.24
C PRO A 280 -16.42 -16.90 3.72
N PHE A 281 -16.29 -15.62 3.33
CA PHE A 281 -15.12 -15.14 2.58
C PHE A 281 -14.01 -14.56 3.46
N GLY A 282 -14.24 -14.35 4.76
CA GLY A 282 -13.24 -13.78 5.67
C GLY A 282 -13.14 -12.25 5.62
N CYS A 283 -14.11 -11.56 5.01
CA CYS A 283 -14.26 -10.11 5.16
C CYS A 283 -15.73 -9.68 5.01
N HIS A 284 -16.38 -9.34 6.12
CA HIS A 284 -17.77 -8.87 6.15
C HIS A 284 -18.02 -7.53 5.48
N ARG A 285 -16.96 -6.83 5.07
CA ARG A 285 -17.06 -5.59 4.31
C ARG A 285 -17.13 -5.78 2.79
N LEU A 286 -17.08 -7.02 2.30
CA LEU A 286 -17.25 -7.33 0.87
C LEU A 286 -18.68 -7.13 0.35
N GLN A 287 -19.65 -6.82 1.23
CA GLN A 287 -21.07 -6.65 0.89
C GLN A 287 -21.68 -7.87 0.19
N VAL A 288 -21.19 -9.05 0.54
CA VAL A 288 -21.77 -10.35 0.21
C VAL A 288 -22.03 -11.03 1.55
N SER A 289 -23.23 -10.86 2.11
CA SER A 289 -23.56 -11.34 3.45
C SER A 289 -24.94 -11.97 3.51
N ALA A 290 -25.21 -12.70 4.61
CA ALA A 290 -26.48 -13.35 4.86
C ALA A 290 -27.70 -12.45 4.58
N ALA A 291 -27.72 -11.24 5.15
CA ALA A 291 -28.84 -10.31 5.01
C ALA A 291 -28.72 -9.35 3.81
N ASN A 292 -27.57 -9.30 3.12
CA ASN A 292 -27.33 -8.37 2.02
C ASN A 292 -26.53 -9.03 0.90
N ASN A 293 -27.22 -9.39 -0.18
CA ASN A 293 -26.65 -10.11 -1.33
C ASN A 293 -25.94 -11.41 -0.90
N PRO A 294 -26.66 -12.37 -0.29
CA PRO A 294 -26.06 -13.63 0.11
C PRO A 294 -25.49 -14.35 -1.11
N TRP A 295 -24.35 -15.03 -0.96
CA TRP A 295 -23.63 -15.59 -2.12
C TRP A 295 -24.46 -16.59 -2.94
N TRP A 296 -25.47 -17.22 -2.33
CA TRP A 296 -26.38 -18.13 -3.02
C TRP A 296 -27.42 -17.43 -3.90
N SER A 297 -27.68 -16.12 -3.72
CA SER A 297 -28.58 -15.37 -4.61
C SER A 297 -27.97 -15.15 -6.00
N PHE A 298 -26.70 -15.50 -6.20
CA PHE A 298 -26.00 -15.41 -7.48
C PHE A 298 -26.21 -16.65 -8.37
N TYR A 299 -26.95 -17.66 -7.92
CA TYR A 299 -27.34 -18.76 -8.80
C TYR A 299 -28.46 -18.34 -9.76
N ARG A 300 -28.45 -18.95 -10.95
CA ARG A 300 -29.50 -18.82 -11.96
C ARG A 300 -30.05 -20.20 -12.27
N ARG A 301 -31.37 -20.30 -12.42
CA ARG A 301 -32.02 -21.56 -12.80
C ARG A 301 -31.74 -21.84 -14.28
N VAL A 302 -31.16 -23.01 -14.56
CA VAL A 302 -30.88 -23.52 -15.90
C VAL A 302 -31.43 -24.95 -15.96
N GLY A 303 -32.60 -25.10 -16.58
CA GLY A 303 -33.37 -26.35 -16.54
C GLY A 303 -33.77 -26.73 -15.10
N ASN A 304 -33.35 -27.93 -14.68
CA ASN A 304 -33.61 -28.48 -13.34
C ASN A 304 -32.49 -28.18 -12.31
N ASN A 305 -31.45 -27.45 -12.72
CA ASN A 305 -30.32 -27.11 -11.87
C ASN A 305 -30.23 -25.60 -11.64
N TYR A 306 -29.52 -25.24 -10.59
CA TYR A 306 -29.06 -23.88 -10.31
C TYR A 306 -27.57 -23.83 -10.63
N ILE A 307 -27.15 -22.86 -11.44
CA ILE A 307 -25.74 -22.64 -11.80
C ILE A 307 -25.28 -21.31 -11.22
N LEU A 308 -24.13 -21.32 -10.53
CA LEU A 308 -23.57 -20.11 -9.93
C LEU A 308 -23.10 -19.14 -11.01
N ASN A 309 -23.58 -17.89 -10.98
CA ASN A 309 -23.01 -16.81 -11.78
C ASN A 309 -21.71 -16.32 -11.13
N GLN A 310 -20.65 -17.09 -11.37
CA GLN A 310 -19.29 -16.85 -10.88
C GLN A 310 -18.78 -15.44 -11.23
N MET A 311 -18.99 -15.00 -12.46
CA MET A 311 -18.54 -13.68 -12.93
C MET A 311 -19.17 -12.53 -12.12
N GLU A 312 -20.49 -12.60 -11.89
CA GLU A 312 -21.23 -11.58 -11.15
C GLU A 312 -20.80 -11.52 -9.67
N LEU A 313 -20.67 -12.68 -9.02
CA LEU A 313 -20.20 -12.76 -7.63
C LEU A 313 -18.77 -12.24 -7.51
N LYS A 314 -17.86 -12.67 -8.39
CA LYS A 314 -16.46 -12.21 -8.38
C LYS A 314 -16.35 -10.70 -8.57
N LYS A 315 -17.08 -10.15 -9.55
CA LYS A 315 -17.11 -8.69 -9.81
C LYS A 315 -17.51 -7.91 -8.56
N ARG A 316 -18.48 -8.42 -7.81
CA ARG A 316 -18.91 -7.81 -6.55
C ARG A 316 -17.81 -7.88 -5.50
N ILE A 317 -17.24 -9.05 -5.24
CA ILE A 317 -16.11 -9.22 -4.31
C ILE A 317 -14.98 -8.23 -4.65
N ASP A 318 -14.55 -8.18 -5.91
CA ASP A 318 -13.43 -7.34 -6.37
C ASP A 318 -13.71 -5.85 -6.14
N SER A 319 -14.94 -5.39 -6.40
CA SER A 319 -15.33 -3.98 -6.24
C SER A 319 -15.14 -3.47 -4.80
N TYR A 320 -15.46 -4.30 -3.80
CA TYR A 320 -15.31 -3.93 -2.39
C TYR A 320 -13.93 -4.27 -1.85
N ALA A 321 -13.29 -5.34 -2.33
CA ALA A 321 -11.92 -5.73 -1.95
C ALA A 321 -10.91 -4.58 -2.11
N SER A 322 -11.02 -3.81 -3.19
CA SER A 322 -10.12 -2.69 -3.49
C SER A 322 -10.04 -1.63 -2.38
N VAL A 323 -11.12 -1.43 -1.62
CA VAL A 323 -11.21 -0.43 -0.55
C VAL A 323 -10.58 -0.91 0.75
N TYR A 324 -10.60 -2.22 1.00
CA TYR A 324 -10.21 -2.83 2.27
C TYR A 324 -8.84 -3.50 2.23
N CYS A 325 -8.13 -3.44 1.10
CA CYS A 325 -6.80 -4.04 0.93
C CYS A 325 -5.73 -3.48 1.88
N LEU A 326 -5.99 -2.35 2.55
CA LEU A 326 -5.10 -1.75 3.54
C LEU A 326 -5.32 -2.31 4.96
N CYS A 327 -6.40 -3.07 5.19
CA CYS A 327 -6.67 -3.67 6.49
C CYS A 327 -5.66 -4.80 6.78
N PRO A 328 -5.10 -4.87 7.99
CA PRO A 328 -4.10 -5.88 8.35
C PRO A 328 -4.65 -7.32 8.32
N CYS A 329 -5.96 -7.51 8.42
CA CYS A 329 -6.59 -8.83 8.31
C CYS A 329 -7.12 -9.14 6.89
N PHE A 330 -6.94 -8.23 5.92
CA PHE A 330 -7.48 -8.45 4.60
C PHE A 330 -6.63 -9.45 3.82
N ASN A 331 -7.22 -10.60 3.48
CA ASN A 331 -6.55 -11.65 2.72
C ASN A 331 -7.34 -11.99 1.45
N TYR A 332 -6.95 -11.37 0.34
CA TYR A 332 -7.62 -11.62 -0.95
C TYR A 332 -7.44 -13.06 -1.44
N GLN A 333 -6.29 -13.69 -1.17
CA GLN A 333 -6.05 -15.07 -1.58
C GLN A 333 -7.02 -16.02 -0.89
N GLN A 334 -7.23 -15.86 0.43
CA GLN A 334 -8.20 -16.63 1.20
C GLN A 334 -9.64 -16.38 0.73
N ILE A 335 -10.00 -15.12 0.44
CA ILE A 335 -11.32 -14.76 -0.13
C ILE A 335 -11.55 -15.52 -1.44
N ILE A 336 -10.55 -15.54 -2.34
CA ILE A 336 -10.66 -16.21 -3.63
C ILE A 336 -10.66 -17.74 -3.50
N GLN A 337 -9.92 -18.29 -2.54
CA GLN A 337 -10.00 -19.73 -2.21
C GLN A 337 -11.42 -20.11 -1.77
N ALA A 338 -12.02 -19.35 -0.85
CA ALA A 338 -13.39 -19.57 -0.42
C ALA A 338 -14.39 -19.46 -1.60
N TYR A 339 -14.24 -18.43 -2.44
CA TYR A 339 -15.03 -18.27 -3.65
C TYR A 339 -14.90 -19.45 -4.63
N ASN A 340 -13.68 -19.94 -4.85
CA ASN A 340 -13.43 -21.07 -5.76
C ASN A 340 -13.94 -22.41 -5.21
N SER A 341 -14.12 -22.52 -3.89
CA SER A 341 -14.69 -23.71 -3.25
C SER A 341 -16.22 -23.81 -3.35
N LEU A 342 -16.90 -22.75 -3.80
CA LEU A 342 -18.36 -22.76 -3.92
C LEU A 342 -18.85 -23.76 -4.99
N PRO A 343 -19.95 -24.48 -4.74
CA PRO A 343 -20.45 -25.49 -5.66
C PRO A 343 -21.01 -24.86 -6.95
N ILE A 344 -20.40 -25.11 -8.10
CA ILE A 344 -20.81 -24.47 -9.37
C ILE A 344 -22.26 -24.82 -9.78
N ARG A 345 -22.72 -26.03 -9.42
CA ARG A 345 -24.04 -26.56 -9.75
C ARG A 345 -24.74 -27.08 -8.50
N LEU A 346 -26.02 -26.73 -8.33
CA LEU A 346 -26.90 -27.25 -7.29
C LEU A 346 -28.18 -27.82 -7.89
N THR A 347 -28.72 -28.88 -7.28
CA THR A 347 -30.10 -29.33 -7.53
C THR A 347 -31.10 -28.37 -6.87
N GLN A 348 -32.38 -28.43 -7.26
CA GLN A 348 -33.44 -27.66 -6.61
C GLN A 348 -33.49 -27.89 -5.09
N TYR A 349 -33.34 -29.15 -4.65
CA TYR A 349 -33.32 -29.49 -3.22
C TYR A 349 -32.13 -28.85 -2.50
N GLN A 350 -30.94 -28.93 -3.08
CA GLN A 350 -29.73 -28.32 -2.50
C GLN A 350 -29.86 -26.79 -2.42
N TYR A 351 -30.35 -26.14 -3.49
CA TYR A 351 -30.58 -24.70 -3.50
C TYR A 351 -31.59 -24.26 -2.43
N ASN A 352 -32.75 -24.92 -2.36
CA ASN A 352 -33.79 -24.60 -1.38
C ASN A 352 -33.29 -24.77 0.05
N ARG A 353 -32.55 -25.86 0.32
CA ARG A 353 -31.93 -26.09 1.63
C ARG A 353 -30.95 -24.98 1.95
N LEU A 354 -30.10 -24.59 1.00
CA LEU A 354 -29.07 -23.59 1.21
C LEU A 354 -29.65 -22.18 1.44
N SER A 355 -30.75 -21.83 0.76
CA SER A 355 -31.47 -20.58 1.01
C SER A 355 -32.24 -20.58 2.34
N ALA A 356 -32.69 -21.75 2.81
CA ALA A 356 -33.48 -21.89 4.04
C ALA A 356 -32.62 -22.10 5.31
N SER A 357 -31.39 -22.60 5.18
CA SER A 357 -30.49 -22.95 6.31
C SER A 357 -29.42 -21.88 6.49
N ASN A 358 -29.53 -21.03 7.52
CA ASN A 358 -28.48 -20.08 7.90
C ASN A 358 -27.88 -19.28 6.73
N TRP A 359 -28.68 -18.90 5.73
CA TRP A 359 -28.25 -18.03 4.63
C TRP A 359 -26.99 -18.51 3.86
N GLY A 360 -26.70 -19.82 3.85
CA GLY A 360 -25.50 -20.38 3.20
C GLY A 360 -24.19 -20.14 3.96
N LEU A 361 -24.22 -19.85 5.26
CA LEU A 361 -23.03 -19.54 6.07
C LEU A 361 -22.16 -20.75 6.43
N ARG A 362 -22.73 -21.96 6.34
CA ARG A 362 -21.99 -23.23 6.45
C ARG A 362 -22.17 -23.96 5.13
N MET A 363 -21.07 -24.23 4.43
CA MET A 363 -21.05 -25.15 3.28
C MET A 363 -21.38 -26.58 3.72
#